data_AF-A0A958L3E3-F1
#
_entry.id   AF-A0A958L3E3-F1
#
_cell.length_a   1.000
_cell.length_b   1.000
_cell.length_c   1.000
_cell.angle_alpha   90.00
_cell.angle_beta   90.00
_cell.angle_gamma   90.00
#
_symmetry.space_group_name_H-M   'P 1'
#
loop_
_entity.id
_entity.type
_entity.pdbx_description
1 polymer ?
#
loop_
_entity_poly.entity_id
_entity_poly.type
_entity_poly.pdbx_seq_one_letter_code
_entity_poly.pdbx_strand_id
1 'polypeptide(L)'
;GNDGIYRPVFRIAFTDSKNFSEFDGKNWIQWGKENWVLQTEMTLYNQLGAQFQIEAGTQKYFLVPSRGQFDDGGRGDFAYTYLTKSKPEEGEQNLQTIGPCCNNDYRQGPERFIESPPEPIADGNFVVWYVPQLRNDNRKGKEYCWAESELVNGVYEAKTYPCFAGPLFVPAKS
;
A
#
# COMPACT_ATOMS: atom_id res chain seq x y z
N GLY A 1 -9.12 21.49 7.35
CA GLY A 1 -8.39 20.80 8.44
C GLY A 1 -7.01 20.50 7.91
N ASN A 2 -5.97 20.78 8.70
CA ASN A 2 -4.59 20.78 8.21
C ASN A 2 -3.81 19.49 8.53
N ASP A 3 -4.46 18.51 9.18
CA ASP A 3 -3.88 17.22 9.60
C ASP A 3 -4.67 16.02 9.03
N GLY A 4 -5.06 16.11 7.76
CA GLY A 4 -5.67 15.00 7.04
C GLY A 4 -4.67 13.88 6.75
N ILE A 5 -5.11 12.63 6.90
CA ILE A 5 -4.37 11.48 6.40
C ILE A 5 -5.09 10.98 5.16
N TYR A 6 -4.43 11.09 4.01
CA TYR A 6 -4.91 10.53 2.76
C TYR A 6 -4.45 9.07 2.65
N ARG A 7 -5.39 8.17 2.34
CA ARG A 7 -5.18 6.72 2.32
C ARG A 7 -5.59 6.14 0.97
N PRO A 8 -4.81 6.35 -0.10
CA PRO A 8 -5.11 5.76 -1.39
C PRO A 8 -5.07 4.24 -1.29
N VAL A 9 -6.02 3.55 -1.93
CA VAL A 9 -6.06 2.08 -1.96
C VAL A 9 -5.50 1.60 -3.30
N PHE A 10 -4.37 0.91 -3.27
CA PHE A 10 -3.80 0.26 -4.45
C PHE A 10 -4.26 -1.20 -4.50
N ARG A 11 -4.90 -1.62 -5.60
CA ARG A 11 -5.28 -3.01 -5.88
C ARG A 11 -4.29 -3.64 -6.85
N ILE A 12 -3.56 -4.65 -6.42
CA ILE A 12 -2.50 -5.29 -7.21
C ILE A 12 -2.84 -6.78 -7.35
N ALA A 13 -3.48 -7.13 -8.47
CA ALA A 13 -3.90 -8.49 -8.75
C ALA A 13 -2.76 -9.29 -9.40
N PHE A 14 -2.49 -10.48 -8.86
CA PHE A 14 -1.50 -11.41 -9.42
C PHE A 14 -2.20 -12.57 -10.11
N THR A 15 -1.66 -12.97 -11.26
CA THR A 15 -2.03 -14.21 -11.95
C THR A 15 -0.96 -15.27 -11.73
N ASP A 16 -1.33 -16.54 -11.82
CA ASP A 16 -0.46 -17.69 -11.53
C ASP A 16 0.19 -17.61 -10.13
N SER A 17 -0.55 -17.05 -9.17
CA SER A 17 -0.10 -16.89 -7.78
C SER A 17 0.36 -18.21 -7.18
N LYS A 18 1.49 -18.17 -6.46
CA LYS A 18 2.03 -19.31 -5.72
C LYS A 18 2.11 -19.00 -4.24
N ASN A 19 2.96 -18.04 -3.87
CA ASN A 19 3.26 -17.72 -2.49
C ASN A 19 3.29 -16.22 -2.26
N PHE A 20 2.77 -15.81 -1.11
CA PHE A 20 2.98 -14.49 -0.54
C PHE A 20 3.57 -14.67 0.85
N SER A 21 4.71 -14.05 1.11
CA SER A 21 5.43 -14.21 2.38
C SER A 21 5.89 -12.88 2.93
N GLU A 22 5.84 -12.74 4.26
CA GLU A 22 6.35 -11.59 5.01
C GLU A 22 7.69 -11.92 5.65
N PHE A 23 8.61 -10.97 5.68
CA PHE A 23 9.92 -11.14 6.30
C PHE A 23 9.85 -10.97 7.82
N ASP A 24 10.32 -11.97 8.58
CA ASP A 24 10.32 -11.93 10.06
C ASP A 24 11.64 -11.41 10.66
N GLY A 25 12.55 -10.90 9.83
CA GLY A 25 13.91 -10.52 10.23
C GLY A 25 14.98 -11.55 9.86
N LYS A 26 14.59 -12.79 9.56
CA LYS A 26 15.51 -13.87 9.18
C LYS A 26 14.99 -14.73 8.03
N ASN A 27 13.71 -15.05 8.05
CA ASN A 27 13.04 -15.96 7.13
C ASN A 27 11.84 -15.28 6.47
N TRP A 28 11.39 -15.89 5.38
CA TRP A 28 10.13 -15.54 4.72
C TRP A 28 9.02 -16.44 5.24
N ILE A 29 8.06 -15.85 5.94
CA ILE A 29 6.92 -16.54 6.54
C ILE A 29 5.73 -16.42 5.61
N GLN A 30 5.29 -17.55 5.07
CA GLN A 30 4.16 -17.58 4.13
C GLN A 30 2.85 -17.25 4.84
N TRP A 31 2.04 -16.41 4.19
CA TRP A 31 0.64 -16.21 4.56
C TRP A 31 -0.21 -17.31 3.91
N GLY A 32 -0.64 -18.29 4.71
CA GLY A 32 -1.46 -19.41 4.22
C GLY A 32 -2.95 -19.09 4.04
N LYS A 33 -3.39 -17.96 4.61
CA LYS A 33 -4.78 -17.47 4.56
C LYS A 33 -4.79 -15.97 4.30
N GLU A 34 -5.94 -15.46 3.92
CA GLU A 34 -6.20 -14.03 3.85
C GLU A 34 -5.83 -13.37 5.18
N ASN A 35 -5.14 -12.24 5.09
CA ASN A 35 -4.61 -11.58 6.27
C ASN A 35 -4.29 -10.11 5.97
N TRP A 36 -3.93 -9.37 7.01
CA TRP A 36 -3.43 -8.01 6.89
C TRP A 36 -2.37 -7.71 7.94
N VAL A 37 -1.54 -6.70 7.65
CA VAL A 37 -0.55 -6.17 8.59
C VAL A 37 -0.42 -4.67 8.42
N LEU A 38 -0.13 -3.97 9.51
CA LEU A 38 0.23 -2.55 9.51
C LEU A 38 1.74 -2.42 9.68
N GLN A 39 2.38 -1.63 8.81
CA GLN A 39 3.75 -1.22 9.02
C GLN A 39 3.90 -0.33 10.26
N THR A 40 4.99 -0.51 10.99
CA THR A 40 5.37 0.29 12.14
C THR A 40 6.88 0.54 12.11
N GLU A 41 7.37 1.34 13.06
CA GLU A 41 8.81 1.52 13.30
C GLU A 41 9.54 0.20 13.58
N MET A 42 8.82 -0.84 14.04
CA MET A 42 9.38 -2.16 14.33
C MET A 42 9.29 -3.13 13.15
N THR A 43 8.70 -2.71 12.01
CA THR A 43 8.61 -3.57 10.84
C THR A 43 10.00 -3.94 10.34
N LEU A 44 10.19 -5.23 10.09
CA LEU A 44 11.46 -5.79 9.64
C LEU A 44 11.50 -5.87 8.13
N TYR A 45 12.69 -5.64 7.59
CA TYR A 45 12.92 -5.62 6.15
C TYR A 45 14.17 -6.46 5.85
N ASN A 46 14.18 -7.11 4.68
CA ASN A 46 15.38 -7.78 4.22
C ASN A 46 16.46 -6.77 3.80
N GLN A 47 17.61 -7.27 3.30
CA GLN A 47 18.73 -6.43 2.86
C GLN A 47 18.37 -5.49 1.69
N LEU A 48 17.33 -5.79 0.91
CA LEU A 48 16.83 -4.93 -0.17
C LEU A 48 15.80 -3.89 0.33
N GLY A 49 15.47 -3.91 1.62
CA GLY A 49 14.40 -3.08 2.19
C GLY A 49 12.99 -3.62 1.95
N ALA A 50 12.85 -4.86 1.49
CA ALA A 50 11.56 -5.48 1.22
C ALA A 50 10.93 -6.08 2.47
N GLN A 51 9.62 -5.89 2.63
CA GLN A 51 8.82 -6.54 3.66
C GLN A 51 8.16 -7.82 3.14
N PHE A 52 7.79 -7.86 1.86
CA PHE A 52 7.11 -9.02 1.28
C PHE A 52 7.88 -9.62 0.10
N GLN A 53 7.69 -10.91 -0.07
CA GLN A 53 8.13 -11.70 -1.21
C GLN A 53 6.90 -12.32 -1.86
N ILE A 54 6.84 -12.24 -3.18
CA ILE A 54 5.71 -12.66 -3.98
C ILE A 54 6.22 -13.60 -5.06
N GLU A 55 5.64 -14.79 -5.16
CA GLU A 55 5.93 -15.77 -6.19
C GLU A 55 4.68 -15.95 -7.06
N ALA A 56 4.83 -15.71 -8.36
CA ALA A 56 3.75 -15.78 -9.35
C ALA A 56 4.31 -16.32 -10.68
N GLY A 57 3.74 -17.42 -11.18
CA GLY A 57 4.24 -18.12 -12.36
C GLY A 57 5.69 -18.58 -12.17
N THR A 58 6.57 -18.20 -13.09
CA THR A 58 8.03 -18.42 -12.98
C THR A 58 8.76 -17.25 -12.33
N GLN A 59 8.04 -16.20 -11.94
CA GLN A 59 8.61 -14.96 -11.44
C GLN A 59 8.52 -14.87 -9.92
N LYS A 60 9.47 -14.11 -9.38
CA LYS A 60 9.54 -13.79 -7.98
C LYS A 60 9.86 -12.32 -7.83
N TYR A 61 9.12 -11.63 -6.97
CA TYR A 61 9.24 -10.21 -6.71
C TYR A 61 9.44 -9.96 -5.22
N PHE A 62 10.18 -8.92 -4.90
CA PHE A 62 10.24 -8.33 -3.58
C PHE A 62 9.44 -7.03 -3.59
N LEU A 63 8.54 -6.87 -2.64
CA LEU A 63 7.76 -5.65 -2.45
C LEU A 63 8.46 -4.79 -1.39
N VAL A 64 9.02 -3.67 -1.85
CA VAL A 64 9.72 -2.67 -1.04
C VAL A 64 8.74 -1.53 -0.74
N PRO A 65 8.22 -1.40 0.48
CA PRO A 65 7.31 -0.31 0.81
C PRO A 65 8.03 1.05 0.80
N SER A 66 7.29 2.13 0.54
CA SER A 66 7.84 3.48 0.60
C SER A 66 8.08 3.90 2.06
N ARG A 67 9.33 4.25 2.34
CA ARG A 67 9.86 4.82 3.58
C ARG A 67 10.58 6.16 3.30
N GLY A 68 10.29 6.77 2.15
CA GLY A 68 10.93 8.01 1.67
C GLY A 68 12.29 7.80 0.97
N GLN A 69 12.65 6.55 0.64
CA GLN A 69 13.96 6.20 0.08
C GLN A 69 14.09 6.35 -1.44
N PHE A 70 13.02 6.72 -2.15
CA PHE A 70 12.97 6.67 -3.62
C PHE A 70 13.35 7.97 -4.32
N ASP A 71 13.66 9.04 -3.57
CA ASP A 71 13.96 10.38 -4.11
C ASP A 71 12.86 10.93 -5.06
N ASP A 72 11.62 10.49 -4.84
CA ASP A 72 10.41 10.91 -5.56
C ASP A 72 9.66 12.03 -4.83
N GLY A 73 10.11 12.43 -3.64
CA GLY A 73 9.43 13.39 -2.77
C GLY A 73 8.39 12.76 -1.83
N GLY A 74 8.26 11.44 -1.82
CA GLY A 74 7.52 10.69 -0.79
C GLY A 74 8.22 10.77 0.57
N ARG A 75 7.45 10.74 1.67
CA ARG A 75 8.00 10.88 3.04
C ARG A 75 8.15 9.58 3.82
N GLY A 76 7.63 8.49 3.26
CA GLY A 76 7.58 7.21 3.96
C GLY A 76 6.34 7.13 4.82
N ASP A 77 5.39 6.33 4.36
CA ASP A 77 4.06 6.27 4.91
C ASP A 77 3.75 4.82 5.26
N PHE A 78 3.61 4.55 6.57
CA PHE A 78 3.26 3.21 7.03
C PHE A 78 1.96 2.77 6.37
N ALA A 79 2.03 1.66 5.64
CA ALA A 79 0.88 1.12 4.94
C ALA A 79 0.25 -0.03 5.71
N TYR A 80 -1.07 -0.11 5.59
CA TYR A 80 -1.74 -1.41 5.71
C TYR A 80 -1.50 -2.19 4.43
N THR A 81 -1.09 -3.45 4.58
CA THR A 81 -1.06 -4.42 3.47
C THR A 81 -2.07 -5.51 3.77
N TYR A 82 -2.93 -5.79 2.80
CA TYR A 82 -3.91 -6.89 2.88
C TYR A 82 -3.62 -7.87 1.76
N LEU A 83 -3.89 -9.15 2.03
CA LEU A 83 -3.87 -10.21 1.05
C LEU A 83 -5.25 -10.86 1.05
N THR A 84 -5.92 -10.83 -0.09
CA THR A 84 -7.21 -11.51 -0.27
C THR A 84 -7.09 -12.51 -1.40
N LYS A 85 -7.93 -13.55 -1.37
CA LYS A 85 -8.12 -14.38 -2.54
C LYS A 85 -8.73 -13.53 -3.64
N SER A 86 -8.32 -13.77 -4.89
CA SER A 86 -8.89 -13.05 -6.03
C SER A 86 -10.26 -13.63 -6.33
N LYS A 87 -11.29 -12.78 -6.21
CA LYS A 87 -12.65 -13.09 -6.64
C LYS A 87 -13.14 -11.99 -7.60
N PRO A 88 -14.06 -12.33 -8.52
CA PRO A 88 -14.76 -11.34 -9.33
C PRO A 88 -15.42 -10.27 -8.45
N GLU A 89 -15.52 -9.04 -8.97
CA GLU A 89 -16.23 -7.91 -8.34
C GLU A 89 -15.61 -7.31 -7.07
N GLU A 90 -14.59 -7.96 -6.49
CA GLU A 90 -13.85 -7.42 -5.33
C GLU A 90 -12.87 -6.32 -5.75
N GLY A 91 -13.42 -5.11 -5.90
CA GLY A 91 -12.70 -3.86 -6.16
C GLY A 91 -12.21 -3.66 -7.60
N GLU A 92 -12.70 -4.44 -8.56
CA GLU A 92 -12.40 -4.26 -9.99
C GLU A 92 -13.15 -3.08 -10.60
N GLN A 93 -14.42 -2.91 -10.21
CA GLN A 93 -15.31 -1.86 -10.73
C GLN A 93 -15.65 -0.80 -9.67
N ASN A 94 -15.42 -1.11 -8.39
CA ASN A 94 -15.97 -0.36 -7.25
C ASN A 94 -14.88 0.13 -6.28
N LEU A 95 -13.65 0.34 -6.75
CA LEU A 95 -12.54 0.78 -5.89
C LEU A 95 -12.82 2.13 -5.22
N GLN A 96 -13.56 3.02 -5.89
CA GLN A 96 -13.95 4.33 -5.33
C GLN A 96 -14.90 4.23 -4.13
N THR A 97 -15.63 3.12 -3.99
CA THR A 97 -16.66 2.91 -2.95
C THR A 97 -16.28 1.80 -1.97
N ILE A 98 -15.05 1.29 -2.03
CA ILE A 98 -14.63 0.09 -1.30
C ILE A 98 -14.62 0.28 0.22
N GLY A 99 -14.40 1.51 0.71
CA GLY A 99 -14.39 1.83 2.13
C GLY A 99 -14.52 3.33 2.41
N PRO A 100 -14.79 3.71 3.67
CA PRO A 100 -14.80 5.12 4.06
C PRO A 100 -13.37 5.70 4.03
N CYS A 101 -13.24 6.98 3.67
CA CYS A 101 -11.96 7.69 3.61
C CYS A 101 -11.17 7.79 4.93
N CYS A 102 -11.87 7.58 6.05
CA CYS A 102 -11.58 8.35 7.26
C CYS A 102 -11.37 7.49 8.52
N ASN A 103 -11.25 6.17 8.35
CA ASN A 103 -10.92 5.26 9.45
C ASN A 103 -9.43 5.36 9.81
N ASN A 104 -9.12 5.16 11.10
CA ASN A 104 -7.74 5.21 11.63
C ASN A 104 -7.22 3.82 12.05
N ASP A 105 -7.94 2.75 11.73
CA ASP A 105 -7.56 1.36 12.00
C ASP A 105 -7.51 0.54 10.71
N TYR A 106 -7.47 -0.79 10.80
CA TYR A 106 -7.37 -1.67 9.64
C TYR A 106 -8.60 -1.64 8.71
N ARG A 107 -9.65 -0.86 9.00
CA ARG A 107 -10.85 -0.80 8.18
C ARG A 107 -10.69 0.21 7.04
N GLN A 108 -9.93 -0.15 6.01
CA GLN A 108 -9.56 0.74 4.89
C GLN A 108 -10.29 0.43 3.58
N GLY A 109 -11.25 -0.50 3.60
CA GLY A 109 -11.96 -1.04 2.45
C GLY A 109 -11.63 -2.53 2.20
N PRO A 110 -10.37 -2.90 1.91
CA PRO A 110 -10.00 -4.28 1.58
C PRO A 110 -10.29 -5.32 2.66
N GLU A 111 -10.32 -4.93 3.94
CA GLU A 111 -10.64 -5.84 5.05
C GLU A 111 -12.02 -6.48 4.90
N ARG A 112 -12.95 -5.84 4.17
CA ARG A 112 -14.31 -6.35 3.98
C ARG A 112 -14.36 -7.61 3.13
N PHE A 113 -13.30 -7.88 2.35
CA PHE A 113 -13.15 -9.10 1.56
C PHE A 113 -12.48 -10.23 2.34
N ILE A 114 -11.89 -9.94 3.50
CA ILE A 114 -11.39 -10.95 4.42
C ILE A 114 -12.58 -11.48 5.22
N GLU A 115 -13.17 -12.57 4.75
CA GLU A 115 -14.34 -13.18 5.38
C GLU A 115 -13.99 -13.80 6.75
N SER A 116 -15.00 -14.10 7.57
CA SER A 116 -14.82 -14.86 8.81
C SER A 116 -15.45 -16.25 8.64
N PRO A 117 -14.66 -17.33 8.62
CA PRO A 117 -13.20 -17.38 8.80
C PRO A 117 -12.42 -16.96 7.55
N PRO A 118 -11.18 -16.42 7.69
CA PRO A 118 -10.35 -16.06 6.54
C PRO A 118 -10.07 -17.25 5.62
N GLU A 119 -10.15 -17.03 4.31
CA GLU A 119 -9.99 -18.11 3.34
C GLU A 119 -8.52 -18.53 3.17
N PRO A 120 -8.25 -19.81 2.82
CA PRO A 120 -6.95 -20.21 2.32
C PRO A 120 -6.58 -19.46 1.03
N ILE A 121 -5.33 -19.00 0.96
CA ILE A 121 -4.76 -18.37 -0.26
C ILE A 121 -4.22 -19.42 -1.24
N ALA A 122 -4.05 -20.67 -0.78
CA ALA A 122 -3.67 -21.78 -1.64
C ALA A 122 -4.71 -22.00 -2.76
N ASP A 123 -4.24 -22.52 -3.90
CA ASP A 123 -5.06 -22.95 -5.05
C ASP A 123 -5.88 -21.84 -5.73
N GLY A 124 -5.41 -20.60 -5.70
CA GLY A 124 -6.02 -19.48 -6.43
C GLY A 124 -5.10 -18.28 -6.61
N ASN A 125 -5.52 -17.37 -7.50
CA ASN A 125 -4.92 -16.05 -7.61
C ASN A 125 -5.21 -15.23 -6.36
N PHE A 126 -4.32 -14.30 -6.00
CA PHE A 126 -4.53 -13.38 -4.88
C PHE A 126 -4.41 -11.92 -5.32
N VAL A 127 -4.97 -11.05 -4.50
CA VAL A 127 -4.84 -9.59 -4.63
C VAL A 127 -4.08 -9.07 -3.43
N VAL A 128 -3.03 -8.30 -3.70
CA VAL A 128 -2.32 -7.51 -2.69
C VAL A 128 -2.91 -6.12 -2.69
N TRP A 129 -3.41 -5.70 -1.54
CA TRP A 129 -3.91 -4.35 -1.33
C TRP A 129 -2.89 -3.58 -0.52
N TYR A 130 -2.45 -2.44 -1.02
CA TYR A 130 -1.48 -1.58 -0.32
C TYR A 130 -2.15 -0.24 -0.04
N VAL A 131 -2.19 0.18 1.23
CA VAL A 131 -2.88 1.38 1.67
C VAL A 131 -1.96 2.23 2.56
N PRO A 132 -1.14 3.12 1.98
CA PRO A 132 -0.24 4.00 2.72
C PRO A 132 -1.01 5.09 3.45
N GLN A 133 -0.46 5.59 4.55
CA GLN A 133 -1.06 6.61 5.39
C GLN A 133 -0.39 7.97 5.20
N LEU A 134 -0.73 8.64 4.09
CA LEU A 134 -0.11 9.90 3.66
C LEU A 134 -0.59 11.04 4.54
N ARG A 135 0.23 11.46 5.51
CA ARG A 135 -0.10 12.62 6.35
C ARG A 135 0.23 13.90 5.60
N ASN A 136 -0.76 14.74 5.35
CA ASN A 136 -0.49 16.05 4.75
C ASN A 136 0.32 16.94 5.71
N ASP A 137 1.04 17.89 5.14
CA ASP A 137 1.77 18.91 5.89
C ASP A 137 1.67 20.21 5.11
N ASN A 138 1.33 21.30 5.79
CA ASN A 138 1.19 22.63 5.20
C ASN A 138 2.12 23.66 5.85
N ARG A 139 3.06 23.22 6.69
CA ARG A 139 4.04 24.12 7.29
C ARG A 139 4.99 24.58 6.18
N LYS A 140 5.25 25.88 6.14
CA LYS A 140 6.10 26.49 5.12
C LYS A 140 7.45 25.79 5.01
N GLY A 141 7.82 25.35 3.80
CA GLY A 141 9.05 24.59 3.51
C GLY A 141 9.01 23.12 3.91
N LYS A 142 7.86 22.62 4.37
CA LYS A 142 7.59 21.22 4.71
C LYS A 142 6.27 20.75 4.09
N GLU A 143 5.84 21.33 2.99
CA GLU A 143 4.57 20.99 2.38
C GLU A 143 4.60 19.57 1.74
N TYR A 144 3.54 18.79 1.92
CA TYR A 144 3.40 17.42 1.37
C TYR A 144 1.94 17.01 1.34
N CYS A 145 1.52 16.32 0.27
CA CYS A 145 0.13 15.96 0.03
C CYS A 145 -0.83 17.14 0.28
N TRP A 146 -0.45 18.31 -0.24
CA TRP A 146 -1.13 19.58 0.01
C TRP A 146 -1.27 20.37 -1.28
N ALA A 147 -2.30 21.22 -1.33
CA ALA A 147 -2.49 22.19 -2.39
C ALA A 147 -2.94 23.52 -1.78
N GLU A 148 -2.44 24.63 -2.31
CA GLU A 148 -2.83 25.98 -1.90
C GLU A 148 -3.17 26.84 -3.13
N SER A 149 -3.99 27.86 -2.93
CA SER A 149 -4.32 28.84 -3.97
C SER A 149 -3.44 30.07 -3.79
N GLU A 150 -2.66 30.41 -4.82
CA GLU A 150 -1.82 31.61 -4.86
C GLU A 150 -2.43 32.62 -5.84
N LEU A 151 -2.46 33.91 -5.50
CA LEU A 151 -2.94 34.95 -6.40
C LEU A 151 -1.77 35.41 -7.27
N VAL A 152 -1.80 35.06 -8.56
CA VAL A 152 -0.77 35.40 -9.55
C VAL A 152 -1.40 36.30 -10.60
N ASN A 153 -0.92 37.54 -10.71
CA ASN A 153 -1.44 38.54 -11.68
C ASN A 153 -2.98 38.74 -11.61
N GLY A 154 -3.56 38.66 -10.41
CA GLY A 154 -5.01 38.82 -10.20
C GLY A 154 -5.84 37.57 -10.52
N VAL A 155 -5.21 36.45 -10.86
CA VAL A 155 -5.86 35.15 -11.08
C VAL A 155 -5.41 34.18 -9.99
N TYR A 156 -6.35 33.39 -9.44
CA TYR A 156 -6.00 32.33 -8.51
C TYR A 156 -5.42 31.13 -9.26
N GLU A 157 -4.19 30.77 -8.94
CA GLU A 157 -3.51 29.57 -9.44
C GLU A 157 -3.37 28.53 -8.33
N ALA A 158 -3.47 27.25 -8.69
CA ALA A 158 -3.28 26.15 -7.76
C ALA A 158 -1.80 25.76 -7.72
N LYS A 159 -1.21 25.80 -6.53
CA LYS A 159 0.12 25.26 -6.27
C LYS A 159 -0.01 23.95 -5.53
N THR A 160 0.51 22.88 -6.13
CA THR A 160 0.42 21.51 -5.61
C THR A 160 1.77 21.02 -5.13
N TYR A 161 1.77 20.34 -4.00
CA TYR A 161 2.96 19.71 -3.43
C TYR A 161 2.94 18.19 -3.65
N PRO A 162 4.12 17.53 -3.75
CA PRO A 162 4.21 16.11 -4.04
C PRO A 162 3.40 15.25 -3.07
N CYS A 163 2.85 14.15 -3.58
CA CYS A 163 2.10 13.16 -2.82
C CYS A 163 2.37 11.75 -3.36
N PHE A 164 3.65 11.45 -3.63
CA PHE A 164 4.05 10.16 -4.18
C PHE A 164 3.94 9.07 -3.13
N ALA A 165 3.37 7.95 -3.55
CA ALA A 165 3.07 6.82 -2.68
C ALA A 165 3.02 5.52 -3.47
N GLY A 166 3.26 4.41 -2.77
CA GLY A 166 3.17 3.07 -3.33
C GLY A 166 4.44 2.27 -3.07
N PRO A 167 4.36 0.94 -3.24
CA PRO A 167 5.51 0.08 -3.11
C PRO A 167 6.29 -0.02 -4.42
N LEU A 168 7.59 -0.29 -4.32
CA LEU A 168 8.42 -0.68 -5.46
C LEU A 168 8.47 -2.22 -5.55
N PHE A 169 8.24 -2.75 -6.75
CA PHE A 169 8.44 -4.17 -7.06
C PHE A 169 9.82 -4.39 -7.64
N VAL A 170 10.63 -5.19 -6.95
CA VAL A 170 11.98 -5.54 -7.40
C VAL A 170 11.97 -7.01 -7.82
N PRO A 171 12.25 -7.35 -9.08
CA PRO A 171 12.35 -8.75 -9.49
C PRO A 171 13.53 -9.42 -8.76
N ALA A 172 13.32 -10.64 -8.26
CA ALA A 172 14.43 -11.46 -7.82
C ALA A 172 15.28 -11.77 -9.05
N LYS A 173 16.59 -11.44 -9.00
CA LYS A 173 17.51 -11.81 -10.07
C LYS A 173 17.51 -13.34 -10.19
N SER A 174 17.19 -13.82 -11.38
CA SER A 174 17.38 -15.21 -11.82
C SER A 174 18.85 -15.56 -11.91
#